data_AF-A0A3B3HR35-F1
#
_entry.id   AF-A0A3B3HR35-F1
#
_cell.length_a   1.000
_cell.length_b   1.000
_cell.length_c   1.000
_cell.angle_alpha   90.00
_cell.angle_beta   90.00
_cell.angle_gamma   90.00
#
_symmetry.space_group_name_H-M   'P 1'
#
loop_
_entity.id
_entity.type
_entity.pdbx_description
1 polymer ?
#
loop_
_entity_poly.entity_id
_entity_poly.type
_entity_poly.pdbx_seq_one_letter_code
_entity_poly.pdbx_strand_id
1 'polypeptide(L)'
;MRSRGGFRVLQRLRRAAVCAAGGPGTGLGGPGTGLGGPGTGLGGPGACRRLSGSVIVFNREMKKRQKDWAASLQDGQQYDYLRDEVGSRVADRVYDIARTFPLALDIGAGKSHIAQHLTEEVVERLLLTDVSQQALRQRRRTPMATRCVLADEEFLPFQENSFDLVVSSLSLHWINDLPGALKQIHQVLKPDGVFIGAMVGGETLYELRCSLQLAETEREGGFSPHVSPFTAVTDLGNLLGRAGFTMLTVDVDDVQVHYPGIMEVMTDLQGTDRQAAAAIRLTRKSCPITDVWCTSVVCTSVVCTSVVCTSVMCTRVVCTRVVCTSVMCTSLVCTSVMCTSVVCTSVVCTSVVCTSVMCTSVVCTSVVCTSVMCTSVVCTSVMCTSVVCTSVMCTSVVCTSVMCTSVVCTSVVCTSVMCTSVMCTSLVCTSVLCTSVVCTSVLCTSVVCTCVVCTSVVCTSVMCTSLVCTSLVCTSVVCTSVVCTSLVCTSLVCTSVMCTSVVCTSVMCTSVVCTSVVCTSVVCTSVMCTSVMCTSVVCTCVMCTSLVCTSVMCTSLVCTSLVCTSVMCTSLVCTSVVCTSLVCTSVVCTSLVCTSVMCTRVVCTSVMCTSVMCTSVVCTSVVCTNVV
;
A
#
# COMPACT_ATOMS: atom_id res chain seq x y z
N MET A 1 37.11 10.96 26.94
CA MET A 1 36.74 12.32 26.47
C MET A 1 35.29 12.60 26.88
N ARG A 2 35.07 13.59 27.74
CA ARG A 2 33.73 14.10 28.09
C ARG A 2 33.15 14.83 26.88
N SER A 3 32.25 14.22 26.12
CA SER A 3 31.46 14.95 25.12
C SER A 3 30.21 15.53 25.80
N ARG A 4 30.23 16.85 25.97
CA ARG A 4 29.05 17.67 26.25
C ARG A 4 28.16 17.62 25.02
N GLY A 5 27.07 16.85 25.09
CA GLY A 5 26.00 16.82 24.09
C GLY A 5 24.66 16.73 24.80
N GLY A 6 24.26 17.82 25.45
CA GLY A 6 22.97 17.89 26.13
C GLY A 6 21.84 17.87 25.11
N PHE A 7 21.07 16.79 25.07
CA PHE A 7 19.79 16.72 24.38
C PHE A 7 18.82 17.67 25.10
N ARG A 8 18.60 18.87 24.56
CA ARG A 8 17.54 19.76 25.03
C ARG A 8 16.24 19.31 24.38
N VAL A 9 15.40 18.59 25.12
CA VAL A 9 14.02 18.32 24.69
C VAL A 9 13.22 19.60 24.90
N LEU A 10 12.82 20.24 23.79
CA LEU A 10 11.83 21.31 23.80
C LEU A 10 10.46 20.65 24.00
N GLN A 11 9.67 21.11 24.97
CA GLN A 11 8.27 20.69 25.07
C GLN A 11 7.41 21.91 24.78
N ARG A 12 6.66 21.92 23.67
CA ARG A 12 5.61 22.92 23.41
C ARG A 12 4.27 22.33 23.84
N LEU A 13 3.67 22.88 24.90
CA LEU A 13 2.29 22.60 25.26
C LEU A 13 1.41 23.64 24.60
N ARG A 14 0.69 23.28 23.52
CA ARG A 14 -0.33 24.12 22.90
C ARG A 14 -1.65 23.96 23.63
N ARG A 15 -2.18 25.06 24.16
CA ARG A 15 -3.51 25.12 24.78
C ARG A 15 -4.57 25.47 23.73
N ALA A 16 -5.81 25.14 24.02
CA ALA A 16 -6.95 25.84 23.45
C ALA A 16 -7.78 26.38 24.62
N ALA A 17 -7.76 27.69 24.85
CA ALA A 17 -8.61 28.35 25.83
C ALA A 17 -9.92 28.73 25.15
N VAL A 18 -11.02 28.18 25.63
CA VAL A 18 -12.36 28.40 25.06
C VAL A 18 -13.13 29.34 25.96
N CYS A 19 -13.55 30.50 25.47
CA CYS A 19 -14.70 31.22 26.05
C CYS A 19 -15.91 31.05 25.15
N ALA A 20 -17.06 30.78 25.76
CA ALA A 20 -18.29 30.49 25.08
C ALA A 20 -19.49 30.94 25.95
N ALA A 21 -20.37 31.76 25.38
CA ALA A 21 -21.59 32.26 26.04
C ALA A 21 -22.83 31.47 25.56
N GLY A 22 -23.73 31.11 26.47
CA GLY A 22 -25.00 30.45 26.13
C GLY A 22 -25.96 31.39 25.39
N GLY A 23 -26.41 31.02 24.20
CA GLY A 23 -27.39 31.79 23.42
C GLY A 23 -28.85 31.54 23.83
N PRO A 24 -29.82 32.37 23.41
CA PRO A 24 -31.23 32.23 23.78
C PRO A 24 -31.90 31.05 23.07
N GLY A 25 -32.55 30.18 23.84
CA GLY A 25 -33.21 28.97 23.34
C GLY A 25 -34.52 29.25 22.62
N THR A 26 -34.68 28.74 21.39
CA THR A 26 -35.97 28.63 20.69
C THR A 26 -36.45 27.19 20.71
N GLY A 27 -37.57 26.96 21.42
CA GLY A 27 -38.24 25.66 21.49
C GLY A 27 -39.03 25.34 20.22
N LEU A 28 -39.05 24.05 19.87
CA LEU A 28 -40.09 23.44 19.05
C LEU A 28 -40.42 22.07 19.64
N GLY A 29 -41.69 21.90 20.01
CA GLY A 29 -42.19 20.76 20.76
C GLY A 29 -42.94 19.72 19.91
N GLY A 30 -43.06 18.53 20.52
CA GLY A 30 -44.21 17.62 20.44
C GLY A 30 -44.10 16.44 19.45
N PRO A 31 -44.92 15.39 19.63
CA PRO A 31 -45.23 14.68 20.89
C PRO A 31 -45.22 13.13 20.71
N GLY A 32 -45.31 12.35 21.80
CA GLY A 32 -45.59 10.91 21.68
C GLY A 32 -45.35 10.07 22.94
N THR A 33 -46.34 10.04 23.81
CA THR A 33 -46.48 9.22 25.02
C THR A 33 -46.57 7.71 24.75
N GLY A 34 -46.05 6.88 25.67
CA GLY A 34 -46.32 5.44 25.73
C GLY A 34 -45.92 4.82 27.07
N LEU A 35 -46.92 4.58 27.92
CA LEU A 35 -46.86 3.96 29.25
C LEU A 35 -46.60 2.44 29.16
N GLY A 36 -45.93 1.87 30.17
CA GLY A 36 -45.89 0.42 30.42
C GLY A 36 -45.09 0.06 31.68
N GLY A 37 -45.79 -0.34 32.75
CA GLY A 37 -45.26 -0.67 34.08
C GLY A 37 -44.50 -2.02 34.20
N PRO A 38 -44.14 -2.43 35.43
CA PRO A 38 -43.00 -3.29 35.71
C PRO A 38 -43.34 -4.80 35.67
N GLY A 39 -42.45 -5.59 35.09
CA GLY A 39 -42.51 -7.06 35.11
C GLY A 39 -41.23 -7.64 35.72
N THR A 40 -41.36 -8.19 36.91
CA THR A 40 -40.34 -9.00 37.61
C THR A 40 -40.12 -10.34 36.89
N GLY A 41 -38.86 -10.72 36.66
CA GLY A 41 -38.49 -12.04 36.14
C GLY A 41 -36.99 -12.30 36.29
N LEU A 42 -36.65 -13.28 37.12
CA LEU A 42 -35.30 -13.69 37.53
C LEU A 42 -34.58 -14.54 36.45
N GLY A 43 -33.26 -14.31 36.28
CA GLY A 43 -32.25 -15.37 36.11
C GLY A 43 -31.79 -15.79 34.70
N GLY A 44 -30.49 -15.56 34.38
CA GLY A 44 -29.73 -16.34 33.39
C GLY A 44 -28.85 -15.52 32.41
N PRO A 45 -27.55 -15.84 32.21
CA PRO A 45 -26.56 -14.90 31.68
C PRO A 45 -26.42 -14.90 30.15
N GLY A 46 -26.02 -13.74 29.59
CA GLY A 46 -25.33 -13.67 28.30
C GLY A 46 -26.19 -13.43 27.06
N ALA A 47 -26.88 -12.29 26.99
CA ALA A 47 -27.32 -11.72 25.72
C ALA A 47 -26.61 -10.37 25.52
N CYS A 48 -25.53 -10.39 24.74
CA CYS A 48 -24.82 -9.18 24.31
C CYS A 48 -25.76 -8.39 23.37
N ARG A 49 -26.56 -7.49 23.94
CA ARG A 49 -27.26 -6.45 23.18
C ARG A 49 -26.20 -5.58 22.53
N ARG A 50 -26.12 -5.62 21.19
CA ARG A 50 -25.36 -4.68 20.38
C ARG A 50 -25.87 -3.26 20.64
N LEU A 51 -25.20 -2.55 21.55
CA LEU A 51 -25.17 -1.09 21.56
C LEU A 51 -24.20 -0.66 20.46
N SER A 52 -24.58 0.35 19.68
CA SER A 52 -23.75 0.95 18.63
C SER A 52 -22.33 1.17 19.14
N GLY A 53 -21.35 0.52 18.50
CA GLY A 53 -19.96 0.50 18.96
C GLY A 53 -19.30 1.87 18.83
N SER A 54 -19.37 2.66 19.91
CA SER A 54 -18.44 3.76 20.13
C SER A 54 -17.09 3.15 20.53
N VAL A 55 -16.02 3.55 19.86
CA VAL A 55 -14.66 3.11 20.19
C VAL A 55 -14.28 3.71 21.55
N ILE A 56 -14.05 2.88 22.57
CA ILE A 56 -13.56 3.32 23.87
C ILE A 56 -12.04 3.51 23.76
N VAL A 57 -11.60 4.77 23.67
CA VAL A 57 -10.18 5.15 23.59
C VAL A 57 -9.58 5.29 24.99
N PHE A 58 -10.33 5.88 25.93
CA PHE A 58 -9.89 6.15 27.29
C PHE A 58 -10.63 5.28 28.29
N ASN A 59 -9.90 4.40 28.98
CA ASN A 59 -10.47 3.61 30.08
C ASN A 59 -10.64 4.48 31.33
N ARG A 60 -11.89 4.85 31.64
CA ARG A 60 -12.25 5.73 32.75
C ARG A 60 -11.88 5.17 34.13
N GLU A 61 -11.98 3.85 34.34
CA GLU A 61 -11.54 3.22 35.59
C GLU A 61 -10.02 3.30 35.78
N MET A 62 -9.26 3.09 34.71
CA MET A 62 -7.81 3.25 34.75
C MET A 62 -7.44 4.70 35.04
N LYS A 63 -8.15 5.65 34.42
CA LYS A 63 -7.97 7.08 34.65
C LYS A 63 -8.21 7.45 36.11
N LYS A 64 -9.28 6.94 36.71
CA LYS A 64 -9.58 7.12 38.14
C LYS A 64 -8.44 6.61 39.02
N ARG A 65 -7.95 5.38 38.77
CA ARG A 65 -6.81 4.80 39.52
C ARG A 65 -5.53 5.62 39.38
N GLN A 66 -5.27 6.20 38.22
CA GLN A 66 -4.12 7.07 37.99
C GLN A 66 -4.23 8.37 38.79
N LYS A 67 -5.41 9.01 38.82
CA LYS A 67 -5.67 10.22 39.62
C LYS A 67 -5.56 9.93 41.13
N ASP A 68 -6.12 8.82 41.59
CA ASP A 68 -6.00 8.39 43.00
C ASP A 68 -4.52 8.15 43.36
N TRP A 69 -3.76 7.45 42.51
CA TRP A 69 -2.34 7.21 42.75
C TRP A 69 -1.52 8.51 42.80
N ALA A 70 -1.74 9.44 41.88
CA ALA A 70 -1.04 10.72 41.87
C ALA A 70 -1.38 11.59 43.09
N ALA A 71 -2.63 11.55 43.56
CA ALA A 71 -3.00 12.15 44.85
C ALA A 71 -2.28 11.47 46.03
N SER A 72 -1.98 10.18 45.97
CA SER A 72 -1.29 9.48 47.07
C SER A 72 0.22 9.77 47.19
N LEU A 73 0.83 10.48 46.23
CA LEU A 73 2.27 10.78 46.23
C LEU A 73 2.64 11.82 47.30
N GLN A 74 3.65 11.50 48.12
CA GLN A 74 4.15 12.41 49.17
C GLN A 74 4.80 13.68 48.58
N ASP A 75 5.53 13.55 47.46
CA ASP A 75 6.18 14.66 46.75
C ASP A 75 5.30 15.24 45.61
N GLY A 76 3.99 15.06 45.68
CA GLY A 76 3.05 15.44 44.60
C GLY A 76 3.12 16.92 44.19
N GLN A 77 3.56 17.80 45.10
CA GLN A 77 3.64 19.25 44.85
C GLN A 77 4.73 19.62 43.83
N GLN A 78 5.77 18.80 43.67
CA GLN A 78 6.83 19.03 42.68
C GLN A 78 6.33 18.94 41.24
N TYR A 79 5.24 18.20 41.02
CA TYR A 79 4.65 17.96 39.70
C TYR A 79 3.49 18.93 39.40
N ASP A 80 2.95 19.63 40.40
CA ASP A 80 1.73 20.44 40.24
C ASP A 80 1.96 21.75 39.45
N TYR A 81 3.20 22.14 39.16
CA TYR A 81 3.56 23.45 38.58
C TYR A 81 2.82 23.78 37.27
N LEU A 82 2.63 22.79 36.37
CA LEU A 82 1.93 23.02 35.11
C LEU A 82 0.43 23.24 35.33
N ARG A 83 -0.17 22.54 36.32
CA ARG A 83 -1.58 22.73 36.68
C ARG A 83 -1.82 24.05 37.39
N ASP A 84 -0.88 24.47 38.21
CA ASP A 84 -0.90 25.77 38.88
C ASP A 84 -0.80 26.92 37.85
N GLU A 85 0.14 26.83 36.90
CA GLU A 85 0.27 27.81 35.81
C GLU A 85 -1.00 27.89 34.94
N VAL A 86 -1.53 26.75 34.50
CA VAL A 86 -2.75 26.71 33.69
C VAL A 86 -3.97 27.17 34.50
N GLY A 87 -4.02 26.84 35.79
CA GLY A 87 -5.06 27.27 36.74
C GLY A 87 -5.10 28.80 36.89
N SER A 88 -3.94 29.44 37.10
CA SER A 88 -3.82 30.91 37.15
C SER A 88 -4.37 31.56 35.89
N ARG A 89 -3.99 31.04 34.71
CA ARG A 89 -4.47 31.60 33.44
C ARG A 89 -5.96 31.37 33.19
N VAL A 90 -6.56 30.27 33.70
CA VAL A 90 -8.04 30.12 33.65
C VAL A 90 -8.68 31.21 34.51
N ALA A 91 -8.17 31.45 35.71
CA ALA A 91 -8.70 32.46 36.62
C ALA A 91 -8.58 33.87 36.01
N ASP A 92 -7.47 34.20 35.36
CA ASP A 92 -7.31 35.48 34.64
C ASP A 92 -8.43 35.69 33.60
N ARG A 93 -8.80 34.64 32.85
CA ARG A 93 -9.92 34.70 31.89
C ARG A 93 -11.29 34.87 32.55
N VAL A 94 -11.44 34.41 33.79
CA VAL A 94 -12.66 34.70 34.58
C VAL A 94 -12.70 36.18 34.95
N TYR A 95 -11.57 36.78 35.33
CA TYR A 95 -11.46 38.19 35.68
C TYR A 95 -11.63 39.15 34.49
N ASP A 96 -11.33 38.71 33.26
CA ASP A 96 -11.61 39.47 32.03
C ASP A 96 -13.12 39.75 31.85
N ILE A 97 -13.99 39.00 32.53
CA ILE A 97 -15.44 39.15 32.45
C ILE A 97 -15.90 40.08 33.58
N ALA A 98 -16.39 41.26 33.21
CA ALA A 98 -16.88 42.27 34.14
C ALA A 98 -18.26 41.91 34.75
N ARG A 99 -18.36 40.75 35.42
CA ARG A 99 -19.56 40.30 36.15
C ARG A 99 -19.18 39.36 37.31
N THR A 100 -20.09 39.20 38.27
CA THR A 100 -19.95 38.22 39.36
C THR A 100 -20.76 36.95 39.05
N PHE A 101 -20.35 35.83 39.65
CA PHE A 101 -20.90 34.51 39.41
C PHE A 101 -21.33 33.88 40.75
N PRO A 102 -22.64 33.87 41.06
CA PRO A 102 -23.14 33.32 42.32
C PRO A 102 -22.87 31.81 42.49
N LEU A 103 -22.95 31.04 41.40
CA LEU A 103 -22.68 29.61 41.43
C LEU A 103 -21.82 29.16 40.24
N ALA A 104 -20.62 28.65 40.54
CA ALA A 104 -19.69 28.12 39.56
C ALA A 104 -19.46 26.61 39.73
N LEU A 105 -19.14 25.93 38.63
CA LEU A 105 -18.78 24.51 38.58
C LEU A 105 -17.36 24.34 38.04
N ASP A 106 -16.51 23.63 38.77
CA ASP A 106 -15.18 23.19 38.31
C ASP A 106 -15.20 21.70 37.95
N ILE A 107 -15.00 21.39 36.66
CA ILE A 107 -15.02 20.05 36.10
C ILE A 107 -13.59 19.50 36.01
N GLY A 108 -13.33 18.42 36.76
CA GLY A 108 -12.01 17.82 36.88
C GLY A 108 -11.10 18.59 37.84
N ALA A 109 -11.67 19.09 38.94
CA ALA A 109 -11.04 20.03 39.85
C ALA A 109 -9.72 19.54 40.48
N GLY A 110 -9.52 18.22 40.62
CA GLY A 110 -8.34 17.64 41.26
C GLY A 110 -8.10 18.22 42.66
N LYS A 111 -6.92 18.82 42.86
CA LYS A 111 -6.51 19.50 44.11
C LYS A 111 -6.97 20.97 44.21
N SER A 112 -7.84 21.43 43.30
CA SER A 112 -8.41 22.79 43.26
C SER A 112 -7.45 23.87 42.77
N HIS A 113 -6.71 23.60 41.69
CA HIS A 113 -5.71 24.52 41.14
C HIS A 113 -6.29 25.86 40.64
N ILE A 114 -7.55 25.90 40.20
CA ILE A 114 -8.21 27.15 39.78
C ILE A 114 -8.64 27.96 41.01
N ALA A 115 -9.21 27.29 42.01
CA ALA A 115 -9.83 27.94 43.16
C ALA A 115 -8.86 28.79 44.00
N GLN A 116 -7.56 28.48 43.98
CA GLN A 116 -6.54 29.28 44.69
C GLN A 116 -6.32 30.67 44.09
N HIS A 117 -6.71 30.87 42.83
CA HIS A 117 -6.55 32.12 42.09
C HIS A 117 -7.85 32.91 41.96
N LEU A 118 -8.97 32.37 42.45
CA LEU A 118 -10.27 33.02 42.42
C LEU A 118 -10.61 33.65 43.78
N THR A 119 -11.30 34.78 43.75
CA THR A 119 -11.75 35.54 44.92
C THR A 119 -13.26 35.40 45.12
N GLU A 120 -13.70 35.50 46.38
CA GLU A 120 -15.13 35.44 46.74
C GLU A 120 -15.96 36.58 46.14
N GLU A 121 -15.31 37.70 45.80
CA GLU A 121 -15.96 38.85 45.16
C GLU A 121 -16.47 38.53 43.75
N VAL A 122 -15.77 37.64 43.03
CA VAL A 122 -16.13 37.26 41.66
C VAL A 122 -16.92 35.95 41.65
N VAL A 123 -16.57 34.99 42.50
CA VAL A 123 -17.26 33.69 42.58
C VAL A 123 -17.68 33.42 44.03
N GLU A 124 -18.98 33.49 44.32
CA GLU A 124 -19.48 33.31 45.69
C GLU A 124 -19.37 31.85 46.18
N ARG A 125 -19.76 30.90 45.31
CA ARG A 125 -19.77 29.45 45.61
C ARG A 125 -19.25 28.64 44.44
N LEU A 126 -18.33 27.73 44.73
CA LEU A 126 -17.72 26.84 43.75
C LEU A 126 -18.00 25.37 44.07
N LEU A 127 -18.62 24.66 43.13
CA LEU A 127 -18.76 23.21 43.19
C LEU A 127 -17.58 22.55 42.49
N LEU A 128 -16.85 21.70 43.21
CA LEU A 128 -15.71 20.96 42.71
C LEU A 128 -16.14 19.55 42.33
N THR A 129 -15.96 19.18 41.07
CA THR A 129 -16.33 17.85 40.56
C THR A 129 -15.11 17.08 40.07
N ASP A 130 -14.95 15.85 40.54
CA ASP A 130 -13.88 14.95 40.09
C ASP A 130 -14.29 13.48 40.25
N VAL A 131 -13.69 12.60 39.44
CA VAL A 131 -13.84 11.14 39.54
C VAL A 131 -13.01 10.54 40.69
N SER A 132 -11.94 11.22 41.11
CA SER A 132 -11.05 10.81 42.21
C SER A 132 -11.51 11.39 43.55
N GLN A 133 -11.90 10.50 44.47
CA GLN A 133 -12.22 10.91 45.83
C GLN A 133 -10.97 11.36 46.59
N GLN A 134 -9.80 10.79 46.29
CA GLN A 134 -8.55 11.14 46.98
C GLN A 134 -8.09 12.55 46.61
N ALA A 135 -8.18 12.94 45.34
CA ALA A 135 -7.84 14.29 44.90
C ALA A 135 -8.71 15.35 45.59
N LEU A 136 -10.04 15.12 45.65
CA LEU A 136 -10.98 16.03 46.32
C LEU A 136 -10.75 16.15 47.84
N ARG A 137 -10.24 15.10 48.49
CA ARG A 137 -9.88 15.14 49.92
C ARG A 137 -8.63 15.97 50.20
N GLN A 138 -7.70 16.01 49.24
CA GLN A 138 -6.44 16.76 49.33
C GLN A 138 -6.53 18.16 48.71
N ARG A 139 -7.74 18.68 48.53
CA ARG A 139 -7.97 20.03 48.00
C ARG A 139 -7.20 21.09 48.78
N ARG A 140 -6.65 22.06 48.06
CA ARG A 140 -6.04 23.26 48.68
C ARG A 140 -7.12 24.07 49.38
N ARG A 141 -6.77 24.69 50.51
CA ARG A 141 -7.69 25.56 51.24
C ARG A 141 -7.82 26.88 50.50
N THR A 142 -9.05 27.30 50.29
CA THR A 142 -9.41 28.58 49.68
C THR A 142 -10.38 29.30 50.62
N PRO A 143 -10.41 30.64 50.62
CA PRO A 143 -11.37 31.39 51.41
C PRO A 143 -12.81 31.05 50.95
N MET A 144 -13.04 30.91 49.63
CA MET A 144 -14.37 30.70 49.08
C MET A 144 -15.07 29.42 49.55
N ALA A 145 -16.41 29.47 49.61
CA ALA A 145 -17.25 28.34 49.93
C ALA A 145 -17.20 27.27 48.81
N THR A 146 -16.51 26.15 49.09
CA THR A 146 -16.34 25.03 48.14
C THR A 146 -17.09 23.76 48.58
N ARG A 147 -17.88 23.17 47.68
CA ARG A 147 -18.55 21.88 47.89
C ARG A 147 -18.06 20.84 46.89
N CYS A 148 -17.66 19.67 47.36
CA CYS A 148 -17.16 18.59 46.50
C CYS A 148 -18.30 17.63 46.10
N VAL A 149 -18.32 17.24 44.82
CA VAL A 149 -19.21 16.24 44.26
C VAL A 149 -18.37 15.19 43.52
N LEU A 150 -18.57 13.91 43.84
CA LEU A 150 -17.91 12.83 43.13
C LEU A 150 -18.73 12.51 41.88
N ALA A 151 -18.22 12.82 40.70
CA ALA A 151 -18.89 12.52 39.44
C ALA A 151 -17.91 12.34 38.28
N ASP A 152 -18.36 11.64 37.24
CA ASP A 152 -17.62 11.50 36.00
C ASP A 152 -17.83 12.74 35.11
N GLU A 153 -16.76 13.30 34.56
CA GLU A 153 -16.82 14.47 33.67
C GLU A 153 -17.58 14.18 32.35
N GLU A 154 -17.71 12.91 31.97
CA GLU A 154 -18.48 12.46 30.78
C GLU A 154 -20.00 12.43 31.02
N PHE A 155 -20.44 12.34 32.29
CA PHE A 155 -21.84 12.24 32.68
C PHE A 155 -22.14 13.14 33.89
N LEU A 156 -22.50 14.40 33.62
CA LEU A 156 -22.70 15.41 34.66
C LEU A 156 -24.02 15.21 35.42
N PRO A 157 -24.02 15.03 36.76
CA PRO A 157 -25.23 14.73 37.54
C PRO A 157 -25.93 16.01 38.03
N PHE A 158 -26.10 16.99 37.16
CA PHE A 158 -26.69 18.29 37.52
C PHE A 158 -27.95 18.58 36.71
N GLN A 159 -28.86 19.37 37.27
CA GLN A 159 -30.05 19.83 36.57
C GLN A 159 -29.67 20.89 35.53
N GLU A 160 -30.46 20.98 34.47
CA GLU A 160 -30.31 22.02 33.45
C GLU A 160 -30.44 23.42 34.07
N ASN A 161 -29.77 24.43 33.51
CA ASN A 161 -29.82 25.83 33.94
C ASN A 161 -29.50 26.06 35.43
N SER A 162 -28.50 25.37 35.97
CA SER A 162 -28.11 25.47 37.38
C SER A 162 -26.99 26.46 37.65
N PHE A 163 -26.00 26.59 36.75
CA PHE A 163 -24.75 27.32 37.01
C PHE A 163 -24.58 28.56 36.14
N ASP A 164 -23.91 29.57 36.69
CA ASP A 164 -23.59 30.84 36.00
C ASP A 164 -22.24 30.78 35.28
N LEU A 165 -21.32 29.94 35.79
CA LEU A 165 -19.98 29.71 35.27
C LEU A 165 -19.63 28.22 35.33
N VAL A 166 -19.08 27.68 34.26
CA VAL A 166 -18.43 26.36 34.26
C VAL A 166 -16.98 26.53 33.84
N VAL A 167 -16.05 26.07 34.68
CA VAL A 167 -14.62 26.04 34.40
C VAL A 167 -14.12 24.61 34.30
N SER A 168 -13.12 24.37 33.45
CA SER A 168 -12.41 23.09 33.41
C SER A 168 -10.94 23.28 33.06
N SER A 169 -10.03 22.73 33.87
CA SER A 169 -8.59 22.78 33.63
C SER A 169 -8.02 21.39 33.40
N LEU A 170 -7.49 21.15 32.19
CA LEU A 170 -6.75 19.94 31.80
C LEU A 170 -7.48 18.62 32.09
N SER A 171 -8.81 18.60 31.93
CA SER A 171 -9.63 17.40 32.20
C SER A 171 -10.28 16.81 30.94
N LEU A 172 -10.94 17.66 30.13
CA LEU A 172 -11.84 17.21 29.05
C LEU A 172 -11.18 16.44 27.90
N HIS A 173 -9.86 16.52 27.75
CA HIS A 173 -9.11 15.83 26.69
C HIS A 173 -8.99 14.29 26.90
N TRP A 174 -9.62 13.76 27.95
CA TRP A 174 -9.67 12.33 28.30
C TRP A 174 -11.08 11.74 28.30
N ILE A 175 -12.01 12.42 27.62
CA ILE A 175 -13.41 12.00 27.48
C ILE A 175 -13.59 11.30 26.15
N ASN A 176 -14.32 10.17 26.13
CA ASN A 176 -14.58 9.44 24.89
C ASN A 176 -15.62 10.16 24.02
N ASP A 177 -16.70 10.65 24.63
CA ASP A 177 -17.72 11.50 23.99
C ASP A 177 -17.57 12.99 24.35
N LEU A 178 -16.49 13.62 23.88
CA LEU A 178 -16.26 15.07 24.06
C LEU A 178 -17.45 15.94 23.53
N PRO A 179 -18.05 15.67 22.35
CA PRO A 179 -19.23 16.42 21.91
C PRO A 179 -20.41 16.30 22.88
N GLY A 180 -20.69 15.09 23.39
CA GLY A 180 -21.73 14.85 24.38
C GLY A 180 -21.47 15.56 25.71
N ALA A 181 -20.23 15.57 26.17
CA ALA A 181 -19.83 16.30 27.38
C ALA A 181 -20.00 17.82 27.22
N LEU A 182 -19.57 18.41 26.09
CA LEU A 182 -19.77 19.83 25.81
C LEU A 182 -21.25 20.22 25.76
N LYS A 183 -22.10 19.36 25.20
CA LYS A 183 -23.55 19.56 25.19
C LYS A 183 -24.15 19.55 26.59
N GLN A 184 -23.71 18.62 27.45
CA GLN A 184 -24.15 18.57 28.85
C GLN A 184 -23.70 19.83 29.62
N ILE A 185 -22.47 20.31 29.39
CA ILE A 185 -21.98 21.55 29.98
C ILE A 185 -22.88 22.73 29.57
N HIS A 186 -23.22 22.83 28.29
CA HIS A 186 -24.13 23.86 27.79
C HIS A 186 -25.52 23.77 28.45
N GLN A 187 -26.06 22.56 28.64
CA GLN A 187 -27.38 22.36 29.28
C GLN A 187 -27.39 22.76 30.76
N VAL A 188 -26.29 22.51 31.48
CA VAL A 188 -26.16 22.78 32.91
C VAL A 188 -25.93 24.28 33.20
N LEU A 189 -25.45 25.04 32.21
CA LEU A 189 -25.36 26.50 32.28
C LEU A 189 -26.74 27.16 32.15
N LYS A 190 -26.95 28.22 32.93
CA LYS A 190 -28.09 29.13 32.75
C LYS A 190 -28.00 29.88 31.41
N PRO A 191 -29.09 30.47 30.91
CA PRO A 191 -29.03 31.45 29.83
C PRO A 191 -28.01 32.55 30.16
N ASP A 192 -27.19 32.96 29.18
CA ASP A 192 -26.05 33.87 29.35
C ASP A 192 -24.92 33.36 30.29
N GLY A 193 -24.94 32.08 30.65
CA GLY A 193 -23.87 31.40 31.38
C GLY A 193 -22.58 31.33 30.55
N VAL A 194 -21.44 31.26 31.23
CA VAL A 194 -20.11 31.23 30.59
C VAL A 194 -19.43 29.88 30.83
N PHE A 195 -18.86 29.33 29.76
CA PHE A 195 -17.93 28.21 29.83
C PHE A 195 -16.50 28.68 29.57
N ILE A 196 -15.56 28.32 30.45
CA ILE A 196 -14.12 28.50 30.27
C ILE A 196 -13.40 27.17 30.38
N GLY A 197 -12.89 26.67 29.26
CA GLY A 197 -12.20 25.37 29.18
C GLY A 197 -10.74 25.50 28.79
N ALA A 198 -9.88 24.68 29.39
CA ALA A 198 -8.47 24.55 29.04
C ALA A 198 -8.12 23.08 28.76
N MET A 199 -7.67 22.79 27.54
CA MET A 199 -7.32 21.44 27.11
C MET A 199 -5.92 21.38 26.50
N VAL A 200 -5.34 20.18 26.50
CA VAL A 200 -4.09 19.88 25.81
C VAL A 200 -4.37 19.72 24.32
N GLY A 201 -3.62 20.43 23.48
CA GLY A 201 -3.76 20.41 22.02
C GLY A 201 -2.85 19.39 21.32
N GLY A 202 -3.18 19.11 20.05
CA GLY A 202 -2.56 18.14 19.14
C GLY A 202 -1.02 18.11 19.08
N GLU A 203 -0.36 19.25 19.27
CA GLU A 203 1.10 19.39 19.14
C GLU A 203 1.86 19.15 20.45
N THR A 204 1.16 18.87 21.55
CA THR A 204 1.79 18.58 22.83
C THR A 204 2.64 17.31 22.76
N LEU A 205 3.84 17.34 23.36
CA LEU A 205 4.79 16.23 23.40
C LEU A 205 5.14 15.68 22.01
N TYR A 206 5.15 16.54 20.99
CA TYR A 206 5.48 16.15 19.63
C TYR A 206 6.87 15.50 19.55
N GLU A 207 7.88 16.12 20.15
CA GLU A 207 9.26 15.66 20.16
C GLU A 207 9.40 14.30 20.85
N LEU A 208 8.75 14.11 22.01
CA LEU A 208 8.76 12.85 22.75
C LEU A 208 8.04 11.75 21.98
N ARG A 209 6.87 12.06 21.42
CA ARG A 209 6.06 11.14 20.60
C ARG A 209 6.85 10.65 19.39
N CYS A 210 7.47 11.56 18.64
CA CYS A 210 8.30 11.21 17.49
C CYS A 210 9.53 10.40 17.92
N SER A 211 10.19 10.76 19.02
CA SER A 211 11.37 10.05 19.51
C SER A 211 11.05 8.61 19.93
N LEU A 212 9.96 8.41 20.68
CA LEU A 212 9.50 7.07 21.09
C LEU A 212 9.02 6.25 19.88
N GLN A 213 8.28 6.88 18.96
CA GLN A 213 7.84 6.25 17.71
C GLN A 213 9.02 5.71 16.89
N LEU A 214 10.05 6.54 16.71
CA LEU A 214 11.25 6.14 15.98
C LEU A 214 12.01 5.04 16.71
N ALA A 215 12.18 5.15 18.04
CA ALA A 215 12.90 4.18 18.84
C ALA A 215 12.22 2.80 18.89
N GLU A 216 10.89 2.74 19.09
CA GLU A 216 10.13 1.49 19.06
C GLU A 216 10.14 0.87 17.67
N THR A 217 10.02 1.71 16.64
CA THR A 217 10.09 1.27 15.25
C THR A 217 11.42 0.61 14.94
N GLU A 218 12.54 1.21 15.36
CA GLU A 218 13.89 0.69 15.12
C GLU A 218 14.18 -0.57 15.95
N ARG A 219 13.71 -0.63 17.20
CA ARG A 219 14.09 -1.68 18.16
C ARG A 219 13.12 -2.86 18.23
N GLU A 220 11.82 -2.59 18.10
CA GLU A 220 10.75 -3.58 18.28
C GLU A 220 9.99 -3.89 16.99
N GLY A 221 10.22 -3.15 15.90
CA GLY A 221 9.60 -3.36 14.59
C GLY A 221 8.10 -3.06 14.55
N GLY A 222 7.59 -2.38 15.58
CA GLY A 222 6.20 -1.99 15.75
C GLY A 222 6.10 -0.57 16.33
N PHE A 223 4.86 -0.10 16.47
CA PHE A 223 4.55 1.20 17.07
C PHE A 223 3.46 1.02 18.13
N SER A 224 3.71 1.55 19.32
CA SER A 224 2.72 1.70 20.38
C SER A 224 2.45 3.19 20.61
N PRO A 225 1.19 3.65 20.58
CA PRO A 225 0.87 5.04 20.90
C PRO A 225 1.10 5.30 22.39
N HIS A 226 2.30 5.75 22.74
CA HIS A 226 2.66 6.15 24.10
C HIS A 226 2.13 7.52 24.49
N VAL A 227 1.86 8.38 23.52
CA VAL A 227 1.28 9.70 23.73
C VAL A 227 -0.15 9.68 23.21
N SER A 228 -1.05 10.24 24.00
CA SER A 228 -2.48 10.17 23.70
C SER A 228 -2.89 11.08 22.55
N PRO A 229 -3.96 10.72 21.82
CA PRO A 229 -4.48 11.56 20.75
C PRO A 229 -5.12 12.82 21.34
N PHE A 230 -4.51 13.97 21.09
CA PHE A 230 -5.05 15.27 21.50
C PHE A 230 -5.84 15.92 20.35
N THR A 231 -6.88 16.67 20.69
CA THR A 231 -7.73 17.37 19.72
C THR A 231 -6.95 18.50 19.01
N ALA A 232 -7.15 18.64 17.70
CA ALA A 232 -6.62 19.79 16.97
C ALA A 232 -7.41 21.06 17.31
N VAL A 233 -6.71 22.20 17.37
CA VAL A 233 -7.33 23.49 17.75
C VAL A 233 -8.46 23.88 16.79
N THR A 234 -8.30 23.59 15.49
CA THR A 234 -9.30 23.85 14.45
C THR A 234 -10.62 23.11 14.68
N ASP A 235 -10.57 21.92 15.28
CA ASP A 235 -11.76 21.09 15.48
C ASP A 235 -12.56 21.56 16.70
N LEU A 236 -11.91 22.19 17.68
CA LEU A 236 -12.54 22.61 18.91
C LEU A 236 -13.60 23.69 18.71
N GLY A 237 -13.34 24.67 17.84
CA GLY A 237 -14.33 25.70 17.48
C GLY A 237 -15.62 25.08 16.91
N ASN A 238 -15.46 24.09 16.03
CA ASN A 238 -16.60 23.36 15.45
C ASN A 238 -17.38 22.55 16.49
N LEU A 239 -16.67 21.92 17.44
CA LEU A 239 -17.29 21.15 18.51
C LEU A 239 -18.15 22.02 19.43
N LEU A 240 -17.66 23.23 19.77
CA LEU A 240 -18.39 24.17 20.62
C LEU A 240 -19.62 24.74 19.94
N GLY A 241 -19.50 25.12 18.66
CA GLY A 241 -20.64 25.60 17.88
C GLY A 241 -21.73 24.53 17.77
N ARG A 242 -21.36 23.26 17.59
CA ARG A 242 -22.31 22.13 17.59
C ARG A 242 -22.96 21.86 18.95
N ALA A 243 -22.28 22.20 20.04
CA ALA A 243 -22.82 22.05 21.39
C ALA A 243 -23.83 23.16 21.77
N GLY A 244 -23.94 24.23 20.97
CA GLY A 244 -24.89 25.33 21.17
C GLY A 244 -24.28 26.63 21.69
N PHE A 245 -22.96 26.65 21.93
CA PHE A 245 -22.27 27.83 22.42
C PHE A 245 -22.18 28.95 21.37
N THR A 246 -22.31 30.18 21.83
CA THR A 246 -22.20 31.41 21.03
C THR A 246 -21.00 32.26 21.50
N MET A 247 -20.56 33.22 20.68
CA MET A 247 -19.39 34.08 20.98
C MET A 247 -18.12 33.28 21.33
N LEU A 248 -17.70 32.40 20.42
CA LEU A 248 -16.56 31.51 20.61
C LEU A 248 -15.24 32.26 20.47
N THR A 249 -14.38 32.18 21.49
CA THR A 249 -12.96 32.54 21.37
C THR A 249 -12.10 31.32 21.68
N VAL A 250 -11.13 31.02 20.81
CA VAL A 250 -10.21 29.89 20.98
C VAL A 250 -8.78 30.42 20.89
N ASP A 251 -8.10 30.51 22.03
CA ASP A 251 -6.71 30.99 22.11
C ASP A 251 -5.72 29.84 22.26
N VAL A 252 -4.51 29.99 21.71
CA VAL A 252 -3.41 29.02 21.87
C VAL A 252 -2.28 29.61 22.69
N ASP A 253 -2.06 29.02 23.87
CA ASP A 253 -0.90 29.31 24.71
C ASP A 253 0.17 28.25 24.49
N ASP A 254 1.43 28.66 24.32
CA ASP A 254 2.59 27.77 24.32
C ASP A 254 3.31 27.85 25.68
N VAL A 255 3.31 26.76 26.46
CA VAL A 255 4.13 26.63 27.68
C VAL A 255 5.34 25.77 27.38
N GLN A 256 6.53 26.34 27.58
CA GLN A 256 7.80 25.67 27.29
C GLN A 256 8.52 25.22 28.57
N VAL A 257 8.66 23.91 28.72
CA VAL A 257 9.41 23.29 29.82
C VAL A 257 10.65 22.62 29.25
N HIS A 258 11.80 22.81 29.91
CA HIS A 258 13.09 22.25 29.49
C HIS A 258 13.48 21.11 30.40
N TYR A 259 13.78 19.96 29.81
CA TYR A 259 14.25 18.78 30.53
C TYR A 259 15.68 18.41 30.11
N PRO A 260 16.49 17.90 31.04
CA PRO A 260 17.87 17.47 30.75
C PRO A 260 17.92 16.16 29.94
N GLY A 261 16.84 15.37 29.93
CA GLY A 261 16.76 14.09 29.23
C GLY A 261 15.33 13.52 29.19
N ILE A 262 15.17 12.42 28.45
CA ILE A 262 13.87 11.75 28.25
C ILE A 262 13.33 11.10 29.52
N MET A 263 14.21 10.59 30.40
CA MET A 263 13.80 9.92 31.63
C MET A 263 13.15 10.91 32.60
N GLU A 264 13.70 12.11 32.69
CA GLU A 264 13.19 13.18 33.53
C GLU A 264 11.82 13.65 33.04
N VAL A 265 11.62 13.78 31.72
CA VAL A 265 10.29 14.04 31.12
C VAL A 265 9.31 12.94 31.52
N MET A 266 9.68 11.67 31.34
CA MET A 266 8.78 10.55 31.63
C MET A 266 8.43 10.44 33.12
N THR A 267 9.37 10.70 34.02
CA THR A 267 9.11 10.72 35.47
C THR A 267 8.19 11.88 35.83
N ASP A 268 8.42 13.06 35.24
CA ASP A 268 7.58 14.24 35.48
C ASP A 268 6.14 14.03 35.00
N LEU A 269 5.97 13.47 33.79
CA LEU A 269 4.66 13.07 33.22
C LEU A 269 3.97 11.93 33.99
N GLN A 270 4.72 11.12 34.74
CA GLN A 270 4.14 10.12 35.61
C GLN A 270 3.59 10.77 36.89
N GLY A 271 4.31 11.75 37.44
CA GLY A 271 3.96 12.47 38.67
C GLY A 271 2.82 13.47 38.51
N THR A 272 2.66 14.11 37.34
CA THR A 272 1.56 15.04 36.99
C THR A 272 0.20 14.36 36.78
N ASP A 273 0.07 13.13 37.29
CA ASP A 273 -0.81 12.05 36.86
C ASP A 273 -0.28 11.36 35.60
N ARG A 274 -0.09 10.02 35.66
CA ARG A 274 0.37 9.05 34.64
C ARG A 274 -0.38 9.05 33.28
N GLN A 275 -0.78 10.22 32.80
CA GLN A 275 -1.84 10.47 31.84
C GLN A 275 -1.26 10.81 30.48
N ALA A 276 -0.16 11.56 30.39
CA ALA A 276 0.47 11.86 29.10
C ALA A 276 1.26 10.67 28.51
N ALA A 277 1.70 9.74 29.37
CA ALA A 277 2.26 8.47 28.97
C ALA A 277 1.18 7.39 29.09
N ALA A 278 0.51 7.06 27.98
CA ALA A 278 -0.27 5.84 27.88
C ALA A 278 0.65 4.67 28.26
N ALA A 279 0.48 4.19 29.50
CA ALA A 279 1.14 3.07 30.12
C ALA A 279 2.50 2.67 29.49
N ILE A 280 3.59 3.20 30.02
CA ILE A 280 4.83 2.41 30.14
C ILE A 280 4.51 1.26 31.11
N ARG A 281 3.79 0.26 30.59
CA ARG A 281 3.95 -1.12 30.99
C ARG A 281 4.84 -1.71 29.92
N LEU A 282 6.00 -2.19 30.35
CA LEU A 282 6.72 -3.29 29.72
C LEU A 282 5.80 -4.52 29.70
N THR A 283 4.66 -4.47 29.00
CA THR A 283 4.11 -5.68 28.43
C THR A 283 5.00 -5.96 27.25
N ARG A 284 5.91 -6.93 27.41
CA ARG A 284 6.43 -7.69 26.27
C ARG A 284 5.23 -8.08 25.42
N LYS A 285 5.01 -7.33 24.35
CA LYS A 285 4.15 -7.72 23.24
C LYS A 285 4.92 -7.31 22.00
N SER A 286 5.83 -8.19 21.60
CA SER A 286 5.77 -8.67 20.21
C SER A 286 4.29 -9.01 19.96
N CYS A 287 3.57 -8.08 19.36
CA CYS A 287 2.24 -8.35 18.86
C CYS A 287 2.45 -8.73 17.39
N PRO A 288 2.61 -10.03 17.05
CA PRO A 288 2.15 -10.43 15.74
C PRO A 288 0.68 -10.03 15.73
N ILE A 289 0.29 -9.11 14.85
CA ILE A 289 -1.13 -8.91 14.59
C ILE A 289 -1.55 -10.21 13.92
N THR A 290 -2.12 -11.13 14.70
CA THR A 290 -2.34 -12.48 14.17
C THR A 290 -3.44 -12.42 13.11
N ASP A 291 -4.50 -11.65 13.32
CA ASP A 291 -5.55 -11.50 12.31
C ASP A 291 -6.16 -10.10 12.36
N VAL A 292 -5.95 -9.30 11.31
CA VAL A 292 -6.69 -8.04 11.10
C VAL A 292 -7.95 -8.37 10.32
N TRP A 293 -9.11 -8.26 10.96
CA TRP A 293 -10.41 -8.35 10.30
C TRP A 293 -11.02 -6.95 10.19
N CYS A 294 -11.11 -6.42 8.98
CA CYS A 294 -11.67 -5.11 8.71
C CYS A 294 -12.69 -5.17 7.56
N THR A 295 -13.90 -4.65 7.80
CA THR A 295 -14.96 -4.58 6.78
C THR A 295 -14.76 -3.43 5.78
N SER A 296 -13.93 -2.44 6.11
CA SER A 296 -13.49 -1.42 5.17
C SER A 296 -12.39 -0.59 5.82
N VAL A 297 -11.27 -0.41 5.12
CA VAL A 297 -10.20 0.49 5.52
C VAL A 297 -10.19 1.64 4.53
N VAL A 298 -10.52 2.85 5.00
CA VAL A 298 -10.44 4.08 4.21
C VAL A 298 -9.40 4.99 4.85
N CYS A 299 -8.30 5.24 4.15
CA CYS A 299 -7.20 6.04 4.65
C CYS A 299 -6.76 7.07 3.62
N THR A 300 -6.54 8.31 4.04
CA THR A 300 -5.95 9.33 3.17
C THR A 300 -4.49 8.99 2.90
N SER A 301 -3.72 8.64 3.91
CA SER A 301 -2.33 8.20 3.77
C SER A 301 -1.95 7.20 4.85
N VAL A 302 -1.29 6.12 4.47
CA VAL A 302 -0.70 5.12 5.36
C VAL A 302 0.81 5.20 5.19
N VAL A 303 1.53 5.67 6.20
CA VAL A 303 2.99 5.67 6.23
C VAL A 303 3.43 4.72 7.34
N CYS A 304 4.09 3.64 6.94
CA CYS A 304 4.56 2.59 7.85
C CYS A 304 6.03 2.32 7.58
N THR A 305 6.81 2.10 8.62
CA THR A 305 8.16 1.55 8.45
C THR A 305 8.04 0.05 8.18
N SER A 306 7.46 -0.74 9.07
CA SER A 306 7.22 -2.17 8.86
C SER A 306 5.79 -2.57 9.20
N VAL A 307 5.15 -3.36 8.34
CA VAL A 307 3.86 -3.99 8.62
C VAL A 307 4.11 -5.49 8.75
N VAL A 308 4.02 -6.05 9.95
CA VAL A 308 4.14 -7.50 10.18
C VAL A 308 2.80 -8.07 10.62
N CYS A 309 2.24 -8.99 9.84
CA CYS A 309 0.90 -9.53 10.08
C CYS A 309 0.84 -11.04 9.81
N THR A 310 0.10 -11.84 10.60
CA THR A 310 -0.12 -13.25 10.18
C THR A 310 -1.20 -13.31 9.12
N SER A 311 -2.39 -12.76 9.36
CA SER A 311 -3.40 -12.59 8.32
C SER A 311 -3.99 -11.18 8.30
N VAL A 312 -4.27 -10.67 7.09
CA VAL A 312 -5.11 -9.50 6.87
C VAL A 312 -6.28 -9.92 6.00
N MET A 313 -7.47 -9.85 6.57
CA MET A 313 -8.75 -10.10 5.93
C MET A 313 -9.50 -8.77 5.80
N CYS A 314 -9.51 -8.21 4.59
CA CYS A 314 -10.22 -6.97 4.31
C CYS A 314 -11.19 -7.18 3.15
N THR A 315 -12.45 -6.78 3.31
CA THR A 315 -13.34 -6.75 2.13
C THR A 315 -12.93 -5.59 1.22
N ARG A 316 -12.69 -4.39 1.76
CA ARG A 316 -12.30 -3.20 0.98
C ARG A 316 -11.13 -2.45 1.61
N VAL A 317 -10.12 -2.15 0.80
CA VAL A 317 -9.02 -1.24 1.14
C VAL A 317 -9.03 -0.09 0.13
N VAL A 318 -9.28 1.13 0.61
CA VAL A 318 -9.22 2.36 -0.20
C VAL A 318 -8.20 3.29 0.43
N CYS A 319 -7.08 3.50 -0.25
CA CYS A 319 -6.00 4.36 0.23
C CYS A 319 -5.57 5.32 -0.88
N THR A 320 -5.37 6.61 -0.59
CA THR A 320 -4.74 7.45 -1.63
C THR A 320 -3.25 7.14 -1.69
N ARG A 321 -2.54 7.14 -0.55
CA ARG A 321 -1.12 6.80 -0.53
C ARG A 321 -0.80 5.72 0.49
N VAL A 322 -0.04 4.71 0.09
CA VAL A 322 0.56 3.70 0.97
C VAL A 322 2.07 3.79 0.79
N VAL A 323 2.80 4.15 1.85
CA VAL A 323 4.26 4.20 1.88
C VAL A 323 4.74 3.28 2.98
N CYS A 324 5.33 2.14 2.62
CA CYS A 324 5.83 1.15 3.56
C CYS A 324 7.33 0.92 3.34
N THR A 325 8.18 0.91 4.37
CA THR A 325 9.54 0.39 4.13
C THR A 325 9.50 -1.13 3.96
N SER A 326 8.79 -1.87 4.80
CA SER A 326 8.61 -3.31 4.64
C SER A 326 7.18 -3.75 4.94
N VAL A 327 6.68 -4.74 4.21
CA VAL A 327 5.42 -5.44 4.47
C VAL A 327 5.75 -6.93 4.57
N MET A 328 5.46 -7.55 5.70
CA MET A 328 5.73 -8.96 5.98
C MET A 328 4.44 -9.64 6.45
N CYS A 329 3.80 -10.42 5.57
CA CYS A 329 2.50 -11.00 5.89
C CYS A 329 2.40 -12.48 5.51
N THR A 330 1.83 -13.33 6.36
CA THR A 330 1.63 -14.73 5.94
C THR A 330 0.50 -14.83 4.92
N SER A 331 -0.66 -14.23 5.18
CA SER A 331 -1.76 -14.18 4.21
C SER A 331 -2.37 -12.78 4.10
N LEU A 332 -2.46 -12.27 2.87
CA LEU A 332 -3.20 -11.06 2.55
C LEU A 332 -4.41 -11.45 1.70
N VAL A 333 -5.61 -11.35 2.26
CA VAL A 333 -6.85 -11.67 1.55
C VAL A 333 -7.71 -10.41 1.47
N CYS A 334 -7.86 -9.88 0.25
CA CYS A 334 -8.61 -8.65 -0.01
C CYS A 334 -9.62 -8.84 -1.14
N THR A 335 -10.89 -8.49 -0.96
CA THR A 335 -11.81 -8.56 -2.13
C THR A 335 -11.54 -7.40 -3.10
N SER A 336 -11.26 -6.20 -2.60
CA SER A 336 -10.84 -5.09 -3.45
C SER A 336 -9.81 -4.20 -2.77
N VAL A 337 -8.75 -3.92 -3.52
CA VAL A 337 -7.70 -2.96 -3.16
C VAL A 337 -7.74 -1.83 -4.19
N MET A 338 -8.01 -0.61 -3.74
CA MET A 338 -8.00 0.59 -4.56
C MET A 338 -7.01 1.58 -3.98
N CYS A 339 -5.86 1.72 -4.64
CA CYS A 339 -4.79 2.61 -4.20
C CYS A 339 -4.41 3.60 -5.30
N THR A 340 -4.24 4.89 -5.01
CA THR A 340 -3.65 5.75 -6.05
C THR A 340 -2.15 5.49 -6.16
N SER A 341 -1.42 5.45 -5.05
CA SER A 341 0.00 5.11 -5.05
C SER A 341 0.38 4.14 -3.94
N VAL A 342 1.16 3.12 -4.30
CA VAL A 342 1.79 2.17 -3.37
C VAL A 342 3.30 2.26 -3.56
N VAL A 343 4.02 2.64 -2.50
CA VAL A 343 5.48 2.71 -2.48
C VAL A 343 5.96 1.82 -1.35
N CYS A 344 6.58 0.68 -1.70
CA CYS A 344 7.11 -0.26 -0.74
C CYS A 344 8.61 -0.48 -0.97
N THR A 345 9.48 -0.44 0.06
CA THR A 345 10.85 -0.90 -0.21
C THR A 345 10.87 -2.42 -0.34
N SER A 346 10.29 -3.17 0.59
CA SER A 346 10.16 -4.63 0.49
C SER A 346 8.74 -5.11 0.79
N VAL A 347 8.27 -6.10 0.04
CA VAL A 347 7.02 -6.82 0.30
C VAL A 347 7.35 -8.29 0.35
N VAL A 348 7.11 -8.94 1.48
CA VAL A 348 7.30 -10.38 1.70
C VAL A 348 5.96 -10.96 2.11
N CYS A 349 5.34 -11.77 1.26
CA CYS A 349 4.07 -12.40 1.58
C CYS A 349 4.11 -13.91 1.30
N THR A 350 3.58 -14.76 2.19
CA THR A 350 3.45 -16.17 1.79
C THR A 350 2.33 -16.32 0.77
N SER A 351 1.15 -15.76 1.02
CA SER A 351 0.02 -15.77 0.08
C SER A 351 -0.63 -14.41 -0.06
N VAL A 352 -0.89 -14.01 -1.30
CA VAL A 352 -1.68 -12.81 -1.64
C VAL A 352 -2.86 -13.27 -2.46
N VAL A 353 -4.08 -13.08 -1.95
CA VAL A 353 -5.33 -13.43 -2.63
C VAL A 353 -6.18 -12.18 -2.77
N CYS A 354 -6.34 -11.69 -3.99
CA CYS A 354 -7.11 -10.49 -4.26
C CYS A 354 -8.10 -10.68 -5.41
N THR A 355 -9.40 -10.41 -5.22
CA THR A 355 -10.31 -10.47 -6.39
C THR A 355 -10.09 -9.30 -7.34
N SER A 356 -9.83 -8.11 -6.83
CA SER A 356 -9.48 -6.95 -7.66
C SER A 356 -8.42 -6.09 -7.02
N VAL A 357 -7.40 -5.74 -7.81
CA VAL A 357 -6.37 -4.77 -7.46
C VAL A 357 -6.42 -3.65 -8.50
N MET A 358 -6.75 -2.44 -8.07
CA MET A 358 -6.69 -1.24 -8.90
C MET A 358 -5.71 -0.25 -8.29
N CYS A 359 -4.57 -0.06 -8.95
CA CYS A 359 -3.53 0.85 -8.51
C CYS A 359 -3.14 1.83 -9.63
N THR A 360 -3.04 3.13 -9.37
CA THR A 360 -2.46 3.99 -10.42
C THR A 360 -0.97 3.74 -10.54
N SER A 361 -0.23 3.73 -9.43
CA SER A 361 1.21 3.43 -9.42
C SER A 361 1.58 2.45 -8.31
N VAL A 362 2.42 1.47 -8.65
CA VAL A 362 3.05 0.56 -7.71
C VAL A 362 4.56 0.65 -7.89
N VAL A 363 5.26 1.08 -6.85
CA VAL A 363 6.73 1.17 -6.83
C VAL A 363 7.24 0.29 -5.70
N CYS A 364 7.92 -0.80 -6.04
CA CYS A 364 8.50 -1.72 -5.07
C CYS A 364 9.99 -1.93 -5.32
N THR A 365 10.86 -1.85 -4.30
CA THR A 365 12.25 -2.29 -4.55
C THR A 365 12.31 -3.81 -4.65
N SER A 366 11.74 -4.54 -3.70
CA SER A 366 11.66 -6.00 -3.75
C SER A 366 10.25 -6.51 -3.41
N VAL A 367 9.80 -7.52 -4.16
CA VAL A 367 8.58 -8.28 -3.89
C VAL A 367 8.93 -9.75 -3.84
N VAL A 368 8.69 -10.40 -2.71
CA VAL A 368 8.90 -11.84 -2.50
C VAL A 368 7.56 -12.44 -2.10
N CYS A 369 6.97 -13.27 -2.96
CA CYS A 369 5.69 -13.91 -2.67
C CYS A 369 5.76 -15.42 -2.92
N THR A 370 5.25 -16.27 -2.03
CA THR A 370 5.17 -17.70 -2.43
C THR A 370 4.04 -17.88 -3.44
N SER A 371 2.84 -17.38 -3.17
CA SER A 371 1.72 -17.43 -4.12
C SER A 371 1.02 -16.09 -4.26
N VAL A 372 0.72 -15.70 -5.49
CA VAL A 372 -0.12 -14.55 -5.84
C VAL A 372 -1.30 -15.05 -6.66
N MET A 373 -2.51 -14.87 -6.14
CA MET A 373 -3.77 -15.30 -6.75
C MET A 373 -4.68 -14.09 -6.91
N CYS A 374 -4.78 -13.57 -8.13
CA CYS A 374 -5.61 -12.40 -8.42
C CYS A 374 -6.60 -12.65 -9.55
N THR A 375 -7.89 -12.36 -9.39
CA THR A 375 -8.78 -12.43 -10.56
C THR A 375 -8.50 -11.28 -11.52
N SER A 376 -8.37 -10.06 -11.03
CA SER A 376 -8.04 -8.91 -11.88
C SER A 376 -7.00 -8.00 -11.25
N VAL A 377 -5.99 -7.62 -12.04
CA VAL A 377 -5.00 -6.61 -11.70
C VAL A 377 -5.03 -5.52 -12.76
N VAL A 378 -5.36 -4.30 -12.36
CA VAL A 378 -5.35 -3.11 -13.22
C VAL A 378 -4.40 -2.09 -12.63
N CYS A 379 -3.28 -1.86 -13.31
CA CYS A 379 -2.27 -0.89 -12.88
C CYS A 379 -1.94 0.08 -14.02
N THR A 380 -1.75 1.39 -13.76
CA THR A 380 -1.17 2.22 -14.84
C THR A 380 0.33 1.97 -14.91
N SER A 381 1.05 2.07 -13.80
CA SER A 381 2.49 1.81 -13.76
C SER A 381 2.88 0.83 -12.66
N VAL A 382 3.73 -0.14 -13.00
CA VAL A 382 4.37 -1.05 -12.06
C VAL A 382 5.89 -0.92 -12.25
N MET A 383 6.59 -0.48 -11.20
CA MET A 383 8.03 -0.28 -11.17
C MET A 383 8.60 -1.14 -10.04
N CYS A 384 9.23 -2.26 -10.40
CA CYS A 384 9.82 -3.17 -9.42
C CYS A 384 11.31 -3.40 -9.69
N THR A 385 12.20 -3.26 -8.71
CA THR A 385 13.60 -3.67 -8.98
C THR A 385 13.70 -5.19 -9.04
N SER A 386 13.12 -5.91 -8.07
CA SER A 386 13.12 -7.36 -8.03
C SER A 386 11.76 -7.93 -7.67
N VAL A 387 11.33 -8.97 -8.39
CA VAL A 387 10.13 -9.76 -8.09
C VAL A 387 10.51 -11.22 -8.04
N VAL A 388 10.28 -11.88 -6.92
CA VAL A 388 10.52 -13.31 -6.72
C VAL A 388 9.20 -13.96 -6.30
N CYS A 389 8.61 -14.76 -7.17
CA CYS A 389 7.36 -15.45 -6.88
C CYS A 389 7.47 -16.96 -7.11
N THR A 390 6.99 -17.83 -6.22
CA THR A 390 6.93 -19.25 -6.62
C THR A 390 5.83 -19.45 -7.65
N SER A 391 4.61 -18.99 -7.37
CA SER A 391 3.49 -19.10 -8.30
C SER A 391 2.72 -17.78 -8.44
N VAL A 392 2.41 -17.41 -9.67
CA VAL A 392 1.52 -16.28 -10.00
C VAL A 392 0.37 -16.81 -10.84
N MET A 393 -0.85 -16.72 -10.33
CA MET A 393 -2.07 -17.08 -11.03
C MET A 393 -2.97 -15.86 -11.13
N CYS A 394 -3.16 -15.35 -12.36
CA CYS A 394 -4.01 -14.21 -12.62
C CYS A 394 -4.99 -14.49 -13.75
N THR A 395 -6.29 -14.17 -13.62
CA THR A 395 -7.16 -14.28 -14.79
C THR A 395 -6.91 -13.12 -15.76
N SER A 396 -6.90 -11.88 -15.29
CA SER A 396 -6.56 -10.73 -16.13
C SER A 396 -5.54 -9.81 -15.49
N VAL A 397 -4.55 -9.41 -16.29
CA VAL A 397 -3.57 -8.37 -15.95
C VAL A 397 -3.65 -7.30 -17.03
N VAL A 398 -4.00 -6.08 -16.63
CA VAL A 398 -4.05 -4.91 -17.51
C VAL A 398 -3.11 -3.85 -16.96
N CYS A 399 -2.01 -3.60 -17.65
CA CYS A 399 -1.03 -2.59 -17.26
C CYS A 399 -0.75 -1.61 -18.39
N THR A 400 -0.61 -0.31 -18.15
CA THR A 400 -0.05 0.54 -19.22
C THR A 400 1.46 0.29 -19.31
N SER A 401 2.19 0.39 -18.20
CA SER A 401 3.64 0.18 -18.16
C SER A 401 4.08 -0.76 -17.05
N VAL A 402 4.95 -1.72 -17.39
CA VAL A 402 5.63 -2.61 -16.44
C VAL A 402 7.14 -2.48 -16.65
N MET A 403 7.84 -2.01 -15.62
CA MET A 403 9.29 -1.84 -15.59
C MET A 403 9.84 -2.70 -14.47
N CYS A 404 10.52 -3.78 -14.81
CA CYS A 404 11.16 -4.66 -13.83
C CYS A 404 12.64 -4.84 -14.13
N THR A 405 13.54 -4.71 -13.15
CA THR A 405 14.94 -5.09 -13.43
C THR A 405 15.05 -6.61 -13.46
N SER A 406 14.57 -7.30 -12.43
CA SER A 406 14.60 -8.77 -12.35
C SER A 406 13.25 -9.35 -11.94
N VAL A 407 12.83 -10.41 -12.63
CA VAL A 407 11.67 -11.21 -12.29
C VAL A 407 12.07 -12.67 -12.28
N VAL A 408 11.91 -13.35 -11.14
CA VAL A 408 12.18 -14.77 -10.96
C VAL A 408 10.89 -15.45 -10.52
N CYS A 409 10.31 -16.29 -11.38
CA CYS A 409 9.09 -17.01 -11.07
C CYS A 409 9.25 -18.53 -11.28
N THR A 410 8.70 -19.38 -10.41
CA THR A 410 8.67 -20.81 -10.79
C THR A 410 7.55 -21.04 -11.82
N SER A 411 6.33 -20.60 -11.55
CA SER A 411 5.21 -20.70 -12.49
C SER A 411 4.44 -19.40 -12.62
N VAL A 412 4.10 -19.03 -13.86
CA VAL A 412 3.21 -17.92 -14.19
C VAL A 412 2.07 -18.46 -15.05
N VAL A 413 0.84 -18.36 -14.57
CA VAL A 413 -0.37 -18.77 -15.27
C VAL A 413 -1.28 -17.56 -15.41
N CYS A 414 -1.52 -17.11 -16.63
CA CYS A 414 -2.40 -15.98 -16.90
C CYS A 414 -3.38 -16.28 -18.04
N THR A 415 -4.68 -16.01 -17.90
CA THR A 415 -5.57 -16.18 -19.07
C THR A 415 -5.42 -15.01 -20.04
N SER A 416 -5.32 -13.78 -19.53
CA SER A 416 -5.12 -12.60 -20.37
C SER A 416 -4.11 -11.63 -19.75
N VAL A 417 -3.17 -11.18 -20.58
CA VAL A 417 -2.22 -10.12 -20.26
C VAL A 417 -2.34 -9.04 -21.33
N MET A 418 -2.75 -7.83 -20.95
CA MET A 418 -2.76 -6.65 -21.82
C MET A 418 -1.82 -5.60 -21.26
N CYS A 419 -0.72 -5.34 -21.96
CA CYS A 419 0.27 -4.35 -21.54
C CYS A 419 0.61 -3.37 -22.67
N THR A 420 0.64 -2.06 -22.44
CA THR A 420 1.17 -1.19 -23.52
C THR A 420 2.68 -1.39 -23.65
N SER A 421 3.44 -1.28 -22.57
CA SER A 421 4.90 -1.49 -22.59
C SER A 421 5.38 -2.39 -21.46
N VAL A 422 6.19 -3.40 -21.78
CA VAL A 422 6.89 -4.25 -20.81
C VAL A 422 8.40 -4.12 -21.03
N MET A 423 9.13 -3.70 -20.00
CA MET A 423 10.58 -3.55 -20.01
C MET A 423 11.16 -4.38 -18.86
N CYS A 424 11.88 -5.45 -19.19
CA CYS A 424 12.47 -6.37 -18.20
C CYS A 424 13.95 -6.61 -18.48
N THR A 425 14.85 -6.36 -17.52
CA THR A 425 16.28 -6.67 -17.79
C THR A 425 16.56 -8.17 -17.73
N SER A 426 15.98 -8.88 -16.76
CA SER A 426 16.11 -10.33 -16.65
C SER A 426 14.80 -10.97 -16.21
N LEU A 427 14.28 -11.89 -17.01
CA LEU A 427 13.14 -12.74 -16.68
C LEU A 427 13.61 -14.20 -16.59
N VAL A 428 13.49 -14.81 -15.42
CA VAL A 428 13.80 -16.22 -15.20
C VAL A 428 12.54 -16.94 -14.74
N CYS A 429 11.97 -17.80 -15.60
CA CYS A 429 10.76 -18.55 -15.26
C CYS A 429 10.93 -20.05 -15.50
N THR A 430 10.49 -20.93 -14.60
CA THR A 430 10.46 -22.36 -15.00
C THR A 430 9.34 -22.58 -16.02
N SER A 431 8.12 -22.12 -15.73
CA SER A 431 6.98 -22.26 -16.64
C SER A 431 6.19 -20.97 -16.79
N VAL A 432 5.81 -20.63 -18.03
CA VAL A 432 4.89 -19.56 -18.37
C VAL A 432 3.77 -20.12 -19.24
N LEU A 433 2.54 -20.06 -18.75
CA LEU A 433 1.33 -20.47 -19.48
C LEU A 433 0.40 -19.28 -19.63
N CYS A 434 0.19 -18.82 -20.87
CA CYS A 434 -0.71 -17.71 -21.16
C CYS A 434 -1.69 -18.04 -22.27
N THR A 435 -3.00 -17.82 -22.10
CA THR A 435 -3.92 -18.02 -23.23
C THR A 435 -3.86 -16.85 -24.22
N SER A 436 -3.75 -15.62 -23.72
CA SER A 436 -3.62 -14.44 -24.59
C SER A 436 -2.66 -13.42 -24.00
N VAL A 437 -1.73 -12.96 -24.83
CA VAL A 437 -0.81 -11.86 -24.53
C VAL A 437 -0.96 -10.80 -25.62
N VAL A 438 -1.39 -9.60 -25.24
CA VAL A 438 -1.50 -8.45 -26.14
C VAL A 438 -0.61 -7.35 -25.62
N CYS A 439 0.47 -7.04 -26.35
CA CYS A 439 1.41 -6.00 -25.96
C CYS A 439 1.67 -5.01 -27.09
N THR A 440 1.84 -3.71 -26.82
CA THR A 440 2.38 -2.84 -27.88
C THR A 440 3.88 -3.09 -28.02
N SER A 441 4.66 -2.95 -26.96
CA SER A 441 6.12 -3.16 -26.98
C SER A 441 6.59 -4.06 -25.84
N VAL A 442 7.42 -5.05 -26.16
CA VAL A 442 8.14 -5.87 -25.17
C VAL A 442 9.64 -5.71 -25.42
N LEU A 443 10.38 -5.18 -24.43
CA LEU A 443 11.84 -5.11 -24.46
C LEU A 443 12.40 -5.92 -23.29
N CYS A 444 13.12 -6.98 -23.60
CA CYS A 444 13.80 -7.79 -22.61
C CYS A 444 15.29 -7.90 -22.93
N THR A 445 16.19 -7.62 -21.97
CA THR A 445 17.60 -7.94 -22.23
C THR A 445 17.81 -9.46 -22.17
N SER A 446 17.36 -10.14 -21.12
CA SER A 446 17.50 -11.60 -21.02
C SER A 446 16.22 -12.28 -20.56
N VAL A 447 15.85 -13.36 -21.23
CA VAL A 447 14.74 -14.24 -20.87
C VAL A 447 15.24 -15.68 -20.83
N VAL A 448 15.18 -16.30 -19.66
CA VAL A 448 15.53 -17.72 -19.47
C VAL A 448 14.28 -18.44 -18.98
N CYS A 449 13.77 -19.36 -19.79
CA CYS A 449 12.59 -20.14 -19.41
C CYS A 449 12.80 -21.64 -19.63
N THR A 450 12.23 -22.51 -18.79
CA THR A 450 12.21 -23.94 -19.18
C THR A 450 11.10 -24.16 -20.21
N CYS A 451 9.86 -23.78 -19.91
CA CYS A 451 8.73 -23.98 -20.82
C CYS A 451 7.90 -22.70 -20.94
N VAL A 452 7.63 -22.26 -22.18
CA VAL A 452 6.70 -21.17 -22.49
C VAL A 452 5.62 -21.71 -23.41
N VAL A 453 4.37 -21.64 -22.98
CA VAL A 453 3.20 -22.07 -23.74
C VAL A 453 2.23 -20.91 -23.85
N CYS A 454 1.99 -20.44 -25.08
CA CYS A 454 1.07 -19.34 -25.35
C CYS A 454 0.09 -19.70 -26.47
N THR A 455 -1.23 -19.57 -26.25
CA THR A 455 -2.16 -19.84 -27.36
C THR A 455 -2.20 -18.68 -28.37
N SER A 456 -2.15 -17.44 -27.90
CA SER A 456 -2.09 -16.26 -28.77
C SER A 456 -1.15 -15.20 -28.21
N VAL A 457 -0.27 -14.69 -29.09
CA VAL A 457 0.62 -13.56 -28.81
C VAL A 457 0.41 -12.53 -29.91
N VAL A 458 -0.04 -11.33 -29.54
CA VAL A 458 -0.22 -10.19 -30.44
C VAL A 458 0.64 -9.05 -29.94
N CYS A 459 1.72 -8.74 -30.67
CA CYS A 459 2.65 -7.68 -30.28
C CYS A 459 2.90 -6.69 -31.42
N THR A 460 3.04 -5.38 -31.17
CA THR A 460 3.59 -4.52 -32.25
C THR A 460 5.09 -4.78 -32.38
N SER A 461 5.86 -4.66 -31.31
CA SER A 461 7.31 -4.89 -31.34
C SER A 461 7.79 -5.78 -30.19
N VAL A 462 8.59 -6.80 -30.50
CA VAL A 462 9.31 -7.62 -29.52
C VAL A 462 10.81 -7.48 -29.76
N MET A 463 11.53 -7.00 -28.76
CA MET A 463 12.98 -6.78 -28.80
C MET A 463 13.63 -7.57 -27.66
N CYS A 464 14.39 -8.62 -27.97
CA CYS A 464 15.07 -9.44 -26.98
C CYS A 464 16.57 -9.54 -27.29
N THR A 465 17.46 -9.27 -26.33
CA THR A 465 18.89 -9.55 -26.60
C THR A 465 19.13 -11.06 -26.53
N SER A 466 18.74 -11.73 -25.44
CA SER A 466 18.86 -13.18 -25.33
C SER A 466 17.55 -13.84 -24.88
N LEU A 467 17.13 -14.87 -25.63
CA LEU A 467 16.03 -15.76 -25.26
C LEU A 467 16.57 -17.20 -25.21
N VAL A 468 16.60 -17.78 -24.01
CA VAL A 468 17.00 -19.16 -23.78
C VAL A 468 15.78 -19.94 -23.27
N CYS A 469 15.32 -20.92 -24.04
CA CYS A 469 14.17 -21.75 -23.66
C CYS A 469 14.46 -23.24 -23.83
N THR A 470 13.92 -24.13 -22.99
CA THR A 470 13.93 -25.56 -23.36
C THR A 470 12.81 -25.83 -24.36
N SER A 471 11.58 -25.40 -24.08
CA SER A 471 10.46 -25.51 -25.01
C SER A 471 9.71 -24.18 -25.15
N LEU A 472 9.48 -23.76 -26.39
CA LEU A 472 8.63 -22.62 -26.74
C LEU A 472 7.52 -23.11 -27.67
N VAL A 473 6.28 -23.10 -27.18
CA VAL A 473 5.09 -23.55 -27.92
C VAL A 473 4.12 -22.39 -28.05
N CYS A 474 3.84 -21.96 -29.28
CA CYS A 474 2.89 -20.89 -29.56
C CYS A 474 1.90 -21.32 -30.65
N THR A 475 0.59 -21.28 -30.40
CA THR A 475 -0.35 -21.63 -31.49
C THR A 475 -0.51 -20.49 -32.51
N SER A 476 -0.52 -19.24 -32.05
CA SER A 476 -0.56 -18.08 -32.94
C SER A 476 0.34 -16.95 -32.44
N VAL A 477 1.18 -16.43 -33.34
CA VAL A 477 2.03 -15.26 -33.10
C VAL A 477 1.76 -14.24 -34.20
N VAL A 478 1.29 -13.06 -33.83
CA VAL A 478 1.05 -11.94 -34.74
C VAL A 478 1.89 -10.76 -34.27
N CYS A 479 2.95 -10.43 -35.01
CA CYS A 479 3.86 -9.35 -34.64
C CYS A 479 4.12 -8.37 -35.78
N THR A 480 4.26 -7.07 -35.53
CA THR A 480 4.81 -6.20 -36.59
C THR A 480 6.32 -6.44 -36.73
N SER A 481 7.08 -6.35 -35.65
CA SER A 481 8.53 -6.59 -35.67
C SER A 481 8.99 -7.48 -34.53
N VAL A 482 9.83 -8.47 -34.83
CA VAL A 482 10.55 -9.29 -33.84
C VAL A 482 12.05 -9.14 -34.08
N VAL A 483 12.80 -8.66 -33.08
CA VAL A 483 14.26 -8.57 -33.14
C VAL A 483 14.86 -9.34 -31.97
N CYS A 484 15.66 -10.36 -32.26
CA CYS A 484 16.30 -11.21 -31.27
C CYS A 484 17.80 -11.34 -31.55
N THR A 485 18.70 -10.92 -30.65
CA THR A 485 20.14 -11.10 -30.95
C THR A 485 20.57 -12.57 -30.83
N SER A 486 20.08 -13.28 -29.81
CA SER A 486 20.34 -14.72 -29.67
C SER A 486 19.10 -15.45 -29.19
N LEU A 487 18.66 -16.42 -29.99
CA LEU A 487 17.61 -17.37 -29.65
C LEU A 487 18.24 -18.75 -29.45
N VAL A 488 18.16 -19.31 -28.25
CA VAL A 488 18.62 -20.68 -27.95
C VAL A 488 17.42 -21.48 -27.47
N CYS A 489 16.98 -22.50 -28.23
CA CYS A 489 15.83 -23.31 -27.88
C CYS A 489 16.08 -24.80 -28.07
N THR A 490 15.67 -25.70 -27.17
CA THR A 490 15.70 -27.12 -27.55
C THR A 490 14.59 -27.41 -28.55
N SER A 491 13.35 -27.03 -28.26
CA SER A 491 12.21 -27.20 -29.17
C SER A 491 11.44 -25.89 -29.35
N LEU A 492 11.25 -25.50 -30.61
CA LEU A 492 10.43 -24.37 -31.02
C LEU A 492 9.25 -24.89 -31.86
N VAL A 493 8.03 -24.75 -31.37
CA VAL A 493 6.81 -25.19 -32.06
C VAL A 493 5.87 -24.01 -32.23
N CYS A 494 5.57 -23.65 -33.48
CA CYS A 494 4.65 -22.56 -33.79
C CYS A 494 3.64 -22.98 -34.86
N THR A 495 2.34 -23.00 -34.58
CA THR A 495 1.38 -23.41 -35.64
C THR A 495 1.16 -22.29 -36.67
N SER A 496 1.08 -21.04 -36.23
CA SER A 496 0.96 -19.89 -37.14
C SER A 496 1.81 -18.72 -36.67
N VAL A 497 2.60 -18.16 -37.60
CA VAL A 497 3.42 -16.97 -37.38
C VAL A 497 3.10 -15.98 -38.50
N MET A 498 2.58 -14.80 -38.12
CA MET A 498 2.29 -13.69 -39.02
C MET A 498 3.12 -12.48 -38.59
N CYS A 499 4.23 -12.20 -39.28
CA CYS A 499 5.13 -11.10 -38.91
C CYS A 499 5.40 -10.14 -40.06
N THR A 500 5.48 -8.82 -39.84
CA THR A 500 6.02 -7.98 -40.93
C THR A 500 7.53 -8.19 -41.05
N SER A 501 8.27 -8.10 -39.95
CA SER A 501 9.72 -8.31 -39.93
C SER A 501 10.18 -9.21 -38.79
N VAL A 502 11.11 -10.13 -39.09
CA VAL A 502 11.83 -10.94 -38.10
C VAL A 502 13.32 -10.78 -38.36
N VAL A 503 14.07 -10.31 -37.36
CA VAL A 503 15.51 -10.11 -37.43
C VAL A 503 16.18 -10.86 -36.29
N CYS A 504 16.97 -11.89 -36.61
CA CYS A 504 17.68 -12.68 -35.62
C CYS A 504 19.18 -12.75 -35.92
N THR A 505 20.07 -12.32 -35.01
CA THR A 505 21.51 -12.48 -35.31
C THR A 505 21.96 -13.94 -35.16
N SER A 506 21.49 -14.65 -34.14
CA SER A 506 21.79 -16.07 -33.97
C SER A 506 20.58 -16.85 -33.51
N VAL A 507 20.33 -18.00 -34.16
CA VAL A 507 19.29 -18.98 -33.78
C VAL A 507 19.96 -20.34 -33.60
N MET A 508 19.93 -20.88 -32.40
CA MET A 508 20.49 -22.19 -32.03
C MET A 508 19.34 -23.07 -31.53
N CYS A 509 18.82 -23.96 -32.37
CA CYS A 509 17.69 -24.81 -32.00
C CYS A 509 17.98 -26.31 -32.15
N THR A 510 17.48 -27.20 -31.29
CA THR A 510 17.53 -28.63 -31.66
C THR A 510 16.46 -28.93 -32.71
N SER A 511 15.20 -28.55 -32.46
CA SER A 511 14.10 -28.72 -33.40
C SER A 511 13.30 -27.44 -33.57
N VAL A 512 12.95 -27.12 -34.82
CA VAL A 512 12.01 -26.06 -35.19
C VAL A 512 10.87 -26.68 -35.99
N VAL A 513 9.64 -26.56 -35.52
CA VAL A 513 8.44 -27.06 -36.19
C VAL A 513 7.46 -25.90 -36.38
N CYS A 514 7.18 -25.57 -37.64
CA CYS A 514 6.21 -24.52 -37.96
C CYS A 514 5.20 -24.98 -39.02
N THR A 515 3.89 -24.89 -38.76
CA THR A 515 2.93 -25.28 -39.81
C THR A 515 2.73 -24.18 -40.85
N SER A 516 2.64 -22.92 -40.42
CA SER A 516 2.51 -21.78 -41.33
C SER A 516 3.32 -20.59 -40.84
N VAL A 517 4.14 -20.03 -41.74
CA VAL A 517 4.89 -18.80 -41.51
C VAL A 517 4.60 -17.85 -42.67
N VAL A 518 4.04 -16.69 -42.36
CA VAL A 518 3.82 -15.60 -43.32
C VAL A 518 4.57 -14.38 -42.82
N CYS A 519 5.61 -13.99 -43.54
CA CYS A 519 6.42 -12.83 -43.20
C CYS A 519 6.60 -11.88 -44.38
N THR A 520 6.79 -10.58 -44.15
CA THR A 520 7.34 -9.75 -45.26
C THR A 520 8.84 -9.97 -45.35
N SER A 521 9.59 -9.78 -44.25
CA SER A 521 11.05 -9.98 -44.23
C SER A 521 11.50 -10.88 -43.09
N VAL A 522 12.34 -11.86 -43.40
CA VAL A 522 13.09 -12.63 -42.40
C VAL A 522 14.58 -12.44 -42.67
N VAL A 523 15.31 -11.92 -41.69
CA VAL A 523 16.76 -11.70 -41.77
C VAL A 523 17.44 -12.41 -40.63
N CYS A 524 18.27 -13.41 -40.94
CA CYS A 524 19.06 -14.13 -39.96
C CYS A 524 20.55 -14.10 -40.32
N THR A 525 21.45 -13.78 -39.38
CA THR A 525 22.88 -13.94 -39.68
C THR A 525 23.31 -15.40 -39.56
N SER A 526 23.04 -16.06 -38.44
CA SER A 526 23.35 -17.48 -38.28
C SER A 526 22.16 -18.28 -37.74
N VAL A 527 21.90 -19.42 -38.37
CA VAL A 527 20.90 -20.41 -37.92
C VAL A 527 21.59 -21.77 -37.85
N MET A 528 21.62 -22.35 -36.65
CA MET A 528 22.17 -23.67 -36.38
C MET A 528 21.07 -24.53 -35.77
N CYS A 529 20.54 -25.47 -36.56
CA CYS A 529 19.44 -26.34 -36.12
C CYS A 529 19.77 -27.82 -36.31
N THR A 530 19.32 -28.74 -35.46
CA THR A 530 19.40 -30.17 -35.87
C THR A 530 18.34 -30.46 -36.93
N SER A 531 17.09 -30.08 -36.68
CA SER A 531 15.97 -30.29 -37.61
C SER A 531 15.11 -29.04 -37.75
N VAL A 532 14.71 -28.73 -38.99
CA VAL A 532 13.71 -27.69 -39.30
C VAL A 532 12.61 -28.33 -40.15
N MET A 533 11.38 -28.28 -39.65
CA MET A 533 10.20 -28.85 -40.30
C MET A 533 9.17 -27.75 -40.50
N CYS A 534 8.91 -27.36 -41.75
CA CYS A 534 7.91 -26.36 -42.08
C CYS A 534 6.92 -26.88 -43.13
N THR A 535 5.62 -26.75 -42.90
CA THR A 535 4.65 -27.14 -43.96
C THR A 535 4.46 -26.04 -44.99
N SER A 536 4.36 -24.78 -44.56
CA SER A 536 4.23 -23.65 -45.48
C SER A 536 4.98 -22.42 -44.99
N VAL A 537 5.76 -21.82 -45.87
CA VAL A 537 6.46 -20.56 -45.64
C VAL A 537 6.18 -19.63 -46.82
N VAL A 538 5.58 -18.48 -46.54
CA VAL A 538 5.30 -17.42 -47.52
C VAL A 538 6.00 -16.15 -47.06
N CYS A 539 7.07 -15.76 -47.75
CA CYS A 539 7.87 -14.59 -47.37
C CYS A 539 8.13 -13.69 -48.57
N THR A 540 8.11 -12.36 -48.46
CA THR A 540 8.63 -11.57 -49.59
C THR A 540 10.15 -11.74 -49.68
N CYS A 541 10.88 -11.48 -48.60
CA CYS A 541 12.32 -11.69 -48.55
C CYS A 541 12.77 -12.57 -47.39
N VAL A 542 13.70 -13.48 -47.68
CA VAL A 542 14.42 -14.27 -46.68
C VAL A 542 15.92 -14.11 -46.95
N MET A 543 16.64 -13.57 -45.96
CA MET A 543 18.08 -13.32 -46.03
C MET A 543 18.76 -14.09 -44.91
N CYS A 544 19.58 -15.09 -45.23
CA CYS A 544 20.31 -15.88 -44.25
C CYS A 544 21.81 -15.90 -44.57
N THR A 545 22.70 -15.38 -43.72
CA THR A 545 24.14 -15.47 -44.08
C THR A 545 24.65 -16.91 -43.94
N SER A 546 24.37 -17.60 -42.84
CA SER A 546 24.78 -19.00 -42.68
C SER A 546 23.67 -19.85 -42.08
N LEU A 547 23.31 -20.93 -42.78
CA LEU A 547 22.37 -21.95 -42.31
C LEU A 547 23.12 -23.28 -42.18
N VAL A 548 23.22 -23.81 -40.96
CA VAL A 548 23.81 -25.12 -40.67
C VAL A 548 22.74 -26.00 -40.05
N CYS A 549 22.29 -27.02 -40.77
CA CYS A 549 21.27 -27.94 -40.29
C CYS A 549 21.66 -29.40 -40.48
N THR A 550 21.13 -30.34 -39.68
CA THR A 550 21.23 -31.76 -40.10
C THR A 550 20.15 -32.06 -41.13
N SER A 551 18.90 -31.72 -40.84
CA SER A 551 17.78 -31.91 -41.76
C SER A 551 16.91 -30.66 -41.87
N VAL A 552 16.49 -30.34 -43.10
CA VAL A 552 15.48 -29.31 -43.38
C VAL A 552 14.42 -29.93 -44.27
N MET A 553 13.18 -29.96 -43.80
CA MET A 553 12.02 -30.37 -44.57
C MET A 553 11.04 -29.20 -44.70
N CYS A 554 10.79 -28.77 -45.93
CA CYS A 554 9.79 -27.74 -46.23
C CYS A 554 8.81 -28.25 -47.29
N THR A 555 7.52 -28.40 -47.00
CA THR A 555 6.60 -28.87 -48.05
C THR A 555 6.32 -27.78 -49.10
N SER A 556 6.17 -26.53 -48.69
CA SER A 556 6.00 -25.43 -49.63
C SER A 556 6.73 -24.17 -49.16
N LEU A 557 7.51 -23.59 -50.06
CA LEU A 557 8.20 -22.32 -49.87
C LEU A 557 7.85 -21.39 -51.03
N VAL A 558 7.20 -20.27 -50.73
CA VAL A 558 6.88 -19.22 -51.70
C VAL A 558 7.59 -17.94 -51.29
N CYS A 559 8.45 -17.42 -52.17
CA CYS A 559 9.19 -16.21 -51.87
C CYS A 559 9.39 -15.25 -53.05
N THR A 560 9.57 -13.94 -52.84
CA THR A 560 10.04 -13.10 -53.94
C THR A 560 11.56 -13.19 -54.06
N SER A 561 12.28 -13.05 -52.95
CA SER A 561 13.75 -13.19 -52.91
C SER A 561 14.21 -14.08 -51.76
N LEU A 562 14.94 -15.15 -52.07
CA LEU A 562 15.67 -15.95 -51.09
C LEU A 562 17.17 -15.78 -51.35
N VAL A 563 17.89 -15.23 -50.36
CA VAL A 563 19.34 -15.06 -50.41
C VAL A 563 19.98 -15.78 -49.24
N CYS A 564 20.83 -16.76 -49.55
CA CYS A 564 21.61 -17.48 -48.54
C CYS A 564 23.10 -17.46 -48.89
N THR A 565 24.00 -16.93 -48.05
CA THR A 565 25.42 -16.99 -48.41
C THR A 565 25.98 -18.41 -48.26
N SER A 566 25.72 -19.10 -47.15
CA SER A 566 26.11 -20.50 -46.97
C SER A 566 24.99 -21.36 -46.41
N VAL A 567 24.79 -22.52 -47.01
CA VAL A 567 23.86 -23.57 -46.53
C VAL A 567 24.64 -24.88 -46.42
N MET A 568 24.75 -25.41 -45.20
CA MET A 568 25.37 -26.70 -44.90
C MET A 568 24.29 -27.62 -44.31
N CYS A 569 23.86 -28.65 -45.04
CA CYS A 569 22.80 -29.57 -44.57
C CYS A 569 23.11 -31.04 -44.85
N THR A 570 22.82 -31.99 -43.95
CA THR A 570 22.94 -33.40 -44.38
C THR A 570 21.82 -33.76 -45.36
N SER A 571 20.57 -33.40 -45.05
CA SER A 571 19.41 -33.60 -45.91
C SER A 571 18.59 -32.32 -46.05
N LEU A 572 18.36 -31.91 -47.30
CA LEU A 572 17.48 -30.78 -47.63
C LEU A 572 16.36 -31.31 -48.53
N VAL A 573 15.13 -31.35 -48.01
CA VAL A 573 13.94 -31.84 -48.70
C VAL A 573 12.93 -30.71 -48.85
N CYS A 574 12.62 -30.32 -50.08
CA CYS A 574 11.63 -29.28 -50.38
C CYS A 574 10.65 -29.76 -51.45
N THR A 575 9.37 -30.00 -51.16
CA THR A 575 8.46 -30.51 -52.21
C THR A 575 8.12 -29.45 -53.27
N SER A 576 7.88 -28.21 -52.87
CA SER A 576 7.72 -27.09 -53.80
C SER A 576 8.45 -25.84 -53.35
N VAL A 577 9.22 -25.25 -54.27
CA VAL A 577 9.86 -23.94 -54.10
C VAL A 577 9.43 -23.04 -55.26
N VAL A 578 8.78 -21.93 -54.96
CA VAL A 578 8.37 -20.92 -55.94
C VAL A 578 8.99 -19.59 -55.56
N CYS A 579 10.00 -19.14 -56.30
CA CYS A 579 10.64 -17.86 -56.00
C CYS A 579 10.98 -16.99 -57.20
N THR A 580 10.86 -15.66 -57.13
CA THR A 580 11.30 -14.83 -58.27
C THR A 580 12.83 -14.85 -58.41
N SER A 581 13.56 -14.70 -57.31
CA SER A 581 15.02 -14.75 -57.27
C SER A 581 15.51 -15.66 -56.15
N LEU A 582 16.42 -16.58 -56.50
CA LEU A 582 17.13 -17.45 -55.57
C LEU A 582 18.62 -17.21 -55.74
N VAL A 583 19.29 -16.73 -54.69
CA VAL A 583 20.74 -16.46 -54.70
C VAL A 583 21.40 -17.22 -53.56
N CYS A 584 22.24 -18.20 -53.89
CA CYS A 584 22.98 -18.98 -52.90
C CYS A 584 24.48 -19.00 -53.22
N THR A 585 25.37 -18.40 -52.40
CA THR A 585 26.80 -18.46 -52.77
C THR A 585 27.39 -19.87 -52.62
N SER A 586 27.11 -20.57 -51.51
CA SER A 586 27.56 -21.95 -51.32
C SER A 586 26.49 -22.84 -50.71
N VAL A 587 26.22 -23.99 -51.33
CA VAL A 587 25.36 -25.05 -50.78
C VAL A 587 26.16 -26.34 -50.69
N VAL A 588 26.27 -26.93 -49.51
CA VAL A 588 26.91 -28.23 -49.31
C VAL A 588 25.91 -29.16 -48.62
N CYS A 589 25.49 -30.20 -49.33
CA CYS A 589 24.57 -31.18 -48.78
C CYS A 589 24.97 -32.64 -49.08
N THR A 590 24.52 -33.61 -48.27
CA THR A 590 24.68 -35.03 -48.66
C THR A 590 23.53 -35.49 -49.57
N SER A 591 22.31 -35.03 -49.26
CA SER A 591 21.12 -35.30 -50.06
C SER A 591 20.28 -34.04 -50.24
N LEU A 592 19.99 -33.73 -51.50
CA LEU A 592 19.10 -32.64 -51.90
C LEU A 592 17.93 -33.24 -52.69
N VAL A 593 16.73 -33.15 -52.15
CA VAL A 593 15.51 -33.65 -52.79
C VAL A 593 14.53 -32.50 -53.00
N CYS A 594 14.21 -32.18 -54.25
CA CYS A 594 13.21 -31.16 -54.57
C CYS A 594 12.23 -31.64 -55.64
N THR A 595 10.94 -31.82 -55.33
CA THR A 595 10.01 -32.34 -56.36
C THR A 595 9.65 -31.28 -57.43
N SER A 596 9.52 -30.01 -57.04
CA SER A 596 9.24 -28.92 -57.97
C SER A 596 9.94 -27.62 -57.56
N VAL A 597 10.64 -27.00 -58.50
CA VAL A 597 11.27 -25.67 -58.32
C VAL A 597 10.86 -24.77 -59.48
N MET A 598 10.17 -23.67 -59.19
CA MET A 598 9.74 -22.66 -60.16
C MET A 598 10.40 -21.32 -59.82
N CYS A 599 11.45 -20.94 -60.55
CA CYS A 599 12.18 -19.70 -60.26
C CYS A 599 12.48 -18.83 -61.49
N THR A 600 12.29 -17.51 -61.43
CA THR A 600 12.66 -16.68 -62.60
C THR A 600 14.18 -16.54 -62.76
N ARG A 601 14.90 -16.47 -61.63
CA ARG A 601 16.36 -16.31 -61.62
C ARG A 601 16.98 -17.12 -60.49
N VAL A 602 17.93 -17.99 -60.83
CA VAL A 602 18.73 -18.77 -59.87
C VAL A 602 20.20 -18.44 -60.06
N VAL A 603 20.88 -18.03 -59.00
CA VAL A 603 22.33 -17.75 -58.99
C VAL A 603 22.99 -18.54 -57.88
N CYS A 604 23.82 -19.52 -58.23
CA CYS A 604 24.56 -20.33 -57.27
C CYS A 604 26.06 -20.38 -57.60
N THR A 605 26.96 -19.89 -56.74
CA THR A 605 28.39 -19.90 -57.09
C THR A 605 29.05 -21.27 -56.89
N SER A 606 28.67 -22.01 -55.84
CA SER A 606 29.15 -23.38 -55.60
C SER A 606 28.08 -24.28 -54.98
N VAL A 607 27.83 -25.45 -55.56
CA VAL A 607 26.96 -26.50 -55.01
C VAL A 607 27.73 -27.80 -54.94
N MET A 608 27.87 -28.41 -53.75
CA MET A 608 28.49 -29.72 -53.57
C MET A 608 27.49 -30.68 -52.93
N CYS A 609 27.02 -31.67 -53.69
CA CYS A 609 26.01 -32.62 -53.23
C CYS A 609 26.34 -34.06 -53.62
N THR A 610 26.39 -35.00 -52.65
CA THR A 610 26.62 -36.42 -52.98
C THR A 610 25.42 -37.08 -53.67
N SER A 611 24.21 -36.58 -53.46
CA SER A 611 23.00 -37.04 -54.14
C SER A 611 22.01 -35.89 -54.35
N VAL A 612 21.50 -35.76 -55.56
CA VAL A 612 20.50 -34.75 -55.95
C VAL A 612 19.36 -35.43 -56.69
N MET A 613 18.13 -35.26 -56.22
CA MET A 613 16.92 -35.74 -56.88
C MET A 613 15.95 -34.58 -57.09
N CYS A 614 15.82 -34.12 -58.33
CA CYS A 614 14.83 -33.10 -58.70
C CYS A 614 13.93 -33.61 -59.82
N THR A 615 12.61 -33.66 -59.62
CA THR A 615 11.68 -34.19 -60.63
C THR A 615 11.21 -33.14 -61.64
N SER A 616 11.09 -31.87 -61.23
CA SER A 616 10.69 -30.79 -62.13
C SER A 616 11.34 -29.45 -61.72
N VAL A 617 12.04 -28.81 -62.66
CA VAL A 617 12.68 -27.50 -62.46
C VAL A 617 12.34 -26.62 -63.66
N VAL A 618 11.70 -25.47 -63.41
CA VAL A 618 11.37 -24.49 -64.45
C VAL A 618 11.98 -23.14 -64.06
N CYS A 619 13.00 -22.72 -64.83
CA CYS A 619 13.66 -21.46 -64.61
C CYS A 619 13.86 -20.66 -65.90
N THR A 620 13.67 -19.34 -65.85
CA THR A 620 13.94 -18.46 -67.01
C THR A 620 15.41 -18.08 -67.15
N SER A 621 16.18 -18.07 -66.05
CA SER A 621 17.62 -17.83 -66.07
C SER A 621 18.33 -18.52 -64.90
N VAL A 622 19.44 -19.21 -65.19
CA VAL A 622 20.24 -19.96 -64.21
C VAL A 622 21.72 -19.63 -64.42
N VAL A 623 22.42 -19.24 -63.36
CA VAL A 623 23.86 -18.99 -63.36
C VAL A 623 24.49 -19.83 -62.24
N CYS A 624 25.17 -20.92 -62.62
CA CYS A 624 25.90 -21.79 -61.70
C CYS A 624 27.36 -21.90 -62.14
N THR A 625 28.33 -21.53 -61.29
CA THR A 625 29.76 -21.54 -61.68
C THR A 625 30.50 -22.84 -61.33
N ASN A 626 30.22 -23.46 -60.18
CA ASN A 626 30.86 -24.70 -59.75
C ASN A 626 29.83 -25.68 -59.14
N VAL A 627 29.55 -26.81 -59.79
CA VAL A 627 28.65 -27.85 -59.29
C VAL A 627 29.42 -29.18 -59.25
N VAL A 628 29.51 -29.81 -58.08
CA VAL A 628 30.26 -31.06 -57.84
C VAL A 628 29.38 -32.13 -57.21
#